data_AF-A0AA39DEY1-F1
#
_entry.id   AF-A0AA39DEY1-F1
#
_cell.length_a   1.000
_cell.length_b   1.000
_cell.length_c   1.000
_cell.angle_alpha   90.00
_cell.angle_beta   90.00
_cell.angle_gamma   90.00
#
_symmetry.space_group_name_H-M   'P 1'
#
loop_
_entity.id
_entity.type
_entity.pdbx_description
1 polymer ?
#
loop_
_entity_poly.entity_id
_entity_poly.type
_entity_poly.pdbx_seq_one_letter_code
_entity_poly.pdbx_strand_id
1 'polypeptide(L)' 'MTVSIYGQNASGTSDADRLAQIIHGCKAVALLSCTEFKSESTCQELIGKPVIPVGLLSSEKYEGRETTDGHGMKSW' A
#
# COMPACT_ATOMS: atom_id res chain seq x y z
N MET A 1 6.29 -2.88 21.33
CA MET A 1 5.40 -3.94 20.84
C MET A 1 5.40 -3.86 19.32
N THR A 2 6.19 -4.70 18.65
CA THR A 2 6.33 -4.71 17.19
C THR A 2 5.18 -5.52 16.60
N VAL A 3 4.32 -4.88 15.80
CA VAL A 3 3.28 -5.59 15.03
C VAL A 3 3.98 -6.32 13.89
N SER A 4 3.91 -7.65 13.91
CA SER A 4 4.45 -8.49 12.83
C SER A 4 3.34 -8.80 11.84
N ILE A 5 3.53 -8.41 10.57
CA ILE A 5 2.57 -8.69 9.50
C ILE A 5 2.28 -10.19 9.34
N TYR A 6 3.30 -11.03 9.57
CA TYR A 6 3.24 -12.47 9.40
C TYR A 6 3.09 -13.24 10.72
N GLY A 7 3.20 -12.56 11.86
CA GLY A 7 3.01 -13.18 13.17
C GLY A 7 1.54 -13.48 13.43
N GLN A 8 1.25 -14.62 14.04
CA GLN A 8 -0.11 -14.89 14.53
C GLN A 8 -0.42 -13.96 15.70
N ASN A 9 -1.56 -13.29 15.62
CA ASN A 9 -2.11 -12.53 16.75
C ASN A 9 -2.89 -13.45 17.70
N ALA A 10 -3.51 -12.89 18.75
CA ALA A 10 -4.29 -13.64 19.73
C ALA A 10 -5.47 -14.44 19.13
N SER A 11 -5.91 -14.09 17.91
CA SER A 11 -6.95 -14.82 17.16
C SER A 11 -6.39 -16.00 16.35
N GLY A 12 -5.07 -16.23 16.35
CA GLY A 12 -4.43 -17.28 15.54
C GLY A 12 -4.25 -16.93 14.06
N THR A 13 -4.59 -15.71 13.66
CA THR A 13 -4.49 -15.21 12.28
C THR A 13 -3.43 -14.12 12.19
N SER A 14 -2.71 -14.02 11.07
CA SER A 14 -1.79 -12.91 10.81
C SER A 14 -2.49 -11.77 10.08
N ASP A 15 -1.98 -10.54 10.18
CA ASP A 15 -2.54 -9.43 9.40
C ASP A 15 -2.38 -9.66 7.88
N ALA A 16 -1.34 -10.37 7.46
CA ALA A 16 -1.18 -10.79 6.06
C ALA A 16 -2.31 -11.72 5.59
N ASP A 17 -2.75 -12.67 6.43
CA ASP A 17 -3.88 -13.56 6.09
C ASP A 17 -5.18 -12.77 5.97
N ARG A 18 -5.42 -11.81 6.89
CA ARG A 18 -6.58 -10.91 6.82
C ARG A 18 -6.57 -10.06 5.55
N LEU A 19 -5.41 -9.53 5.17
CA LEU A 19 -5.25 -8.77 3.93
C LEU A 19 -5.53 -9.66 2.71
N ALA A 20 -5.06 -10.91 2.70
CA ALA A 20 -5.34 -11.85 1.62
C ALA A 20 -6.84 -12.11 1.48
N GLN A 21 -7.57 -12.30 2.59
CA GLN A 21 -9.03 -12.45 2.57
C GLN A 21 -9.74 -11.22 1.99
N ILE A 22 -9.31 -10.01 2.36
CA ILE A 22 -9.86 -8.76 1.81
C ILE A 22 -9.63 -8.71 0.29
N ILE A 23 -8.41 -8.99 -0.17
CA ILE A 23 -8.07 -9.03 -1.59
C ILE A 23 -8.92 -10.08 -2.33
N HIS A 24 -9.11 -11.26 -1.74
CA HIS A 24 -9.96 -12.32 -2.30
C HIS A 24 -11.43 -11.91 -2.45
N GLY A 25 -11.95 -11.08 -1.55
CA GLY A 25 -13.30 -10.52 -1.63
C GLY A 25 -13.49 -9.46 -2.73
N CYS A 26 -12.41 -8.84 -3.22
CA CYS A 26 -12.49 -7.80 -4.25
C CYS A 26 -12.80 -8.36 -5.64
N LYS A 27 -13.43 -7.54 -6.51
CA LYS A 27 -13.63 -7.89 -7.94
C LYS A 27 -12.39 -7.61 -8.79
N ALA A 28 -11.61 -6.60 -8.43
CA ALA A 28 -10.36 -6.19 -9.07
C ALA A 28 -9.47 -5.49 -8.02
N VAL A 29 -8.17 -5.37 -8.30
CA VAL A 29 -7.20 -4.72 -7.43
C VAL A 29 -6.51 -3.59 -8.18
N ALA A 30 -6.53 -2.38 -7.61
CA ALA A 30 -5.71 -1.29 -8.10
C ALA A 30 -4.30 -1.40 -7.53
N LEU A 31 -3.29 -1.44 -8.39
CA LEU A 31 -1.88 -1.52 -7.99
C LEU A 31 -1.20 -0.18 -8.27
N LEU A 32 -0.66 0.44 -7.24
CA LEU A 32 0.25 1.58 -7.36
C LEU A 32 1.57 1.09 -7.95
N SER A 33 1.61 0.99 -9.28
CA SER A 33 2.77 0.57 -10.05
C SER A 33 2.89 1.45 -11.28
N CYS A 34 4.13 1.75 -11.69
CA CYS A 34 4.39 2.24 -13.04
C CYS A 34 4.24 1.08 -14.03
N THR A 35 3.77 1.40 -15.24
CA THR A 35 3.66 0.46 -16.37
C THR A 35 5.02 -0.07 -16.82
N GLU A 36 6.11 0.62 -16.48
CA GLU A 36 7.49 0.17 -16.73
C GLU A 36 7.92 -0.96 -15.78
N PHE A 37 7.21 -1.15 -14.67
CA PHE A 37 7.52 -2.18 -13.69
C PHE A 37 6.70 -3.43 -13.99
N LYS A 38 7.37 -4.48 -14.48
CA LYS A 38 6.80 -5.76 -14.92
C LYS A 38 6.13 -6.60 -13.80
N SER A 39 5.87 -6.01 -12.63
CA SER A 39 5.25 -6.68 -11.49
C SER A 39 3.74 -6.82 -11.63
N GLU A 40 3.10 -6.05 -12.50
CA GLU A 40 1.65 -6.11 -12.72
C GLU A 40 1.17 -7.49 -13.19
N SER A 41 1.88 -8.13 -14.13
CA SER A 41 1.54 -9.47 -14.60
C SER A 41 1.69 -10.52 -13.49
N THR A 42 2.77 -10.45 -12.72
CA THR A 42 3.02 -11.37 -11.59
C THR A 42 1.98 -11.22 -10.50
N CYS A 43 1.60 -9.98 -10.17
CA CYS A 43 0.53 -9.72 -9.20
C CYS A 43 -0.81 -10.27 -9.67
N GLN A 44 -1.12 -10.14 -10.97
CA GLN A 44 -2.34 -10.72 -11.51
C GLN A 44 -2.35 -12.24 -11.44
N GLU A 45 -1.23 -12.91 -11.72
CA GLU A 45 -1.10 -14.37 -11.58
C GLU A 45 -1.26 -14.82 -10.12
N LEU A 46 -0.66 -14.10 -9.17
CA LEU A 46 -0.74 -14.42 -7.74
C LEU A 46 -2.14 -14.19 -7.15
N ILE A 47 -2.81 -13.11 -7.58
CA ILE A 47 -4.12 -12.71 -7.04
C ILE A 47 -5.27 -13.43 -7.76
N GLY A 48 -5.08 -13.82 -9.03
CA GLY A 48 -6.11 -14.44 -9.87
C GLY A 48 -7.28 -13.51 -10.22
N LYS A 49 -7.07 -12.19 -10.13
CA LYS A 49 -8.08 -11.15 -10.41
C LYS A 49 -7.50 -10.05 -11.29
N PRO A 50 -8.34 -9.29 -12.01
CA PRO A 50 -7.87 -8.13 -12.76
C PRO A 50 -7.08 -7.17 -11.87
N VAL A 51 -5.84 -6.87 -12.26
CA VAL A 51 -4.99 -5.87 -11.61
C VAL A 51 -4.93 -4.64 -12.52
N ILE A 52 -5.26 -3.47 -11.96
CA ILE A 52 -5.31 -2.20 -12.69
C ILE A 52 -4.14 -1.34 -12.22
N PRO A 53 -3.11 -1.09 -13.05
CA PRO A 53 -2.05 -0.17 -12.69
C PRO A 53 -2.59 1.26 -12.66
N VAL A 54 -2.47 1.93 -11.51
CA VAL A 54 -2.95 3.31 -11.32
C VAL A 54 -1.84 4.36 -11.43
N GLY A 55 -0.64 3.95 -11.83
CA GLY A 55 0.55 4.81 -11.86
C GLY A 55 1.06 5.14 -10.45
N LEU A 56 2.15 5.91 -10.39
CA LEU A 56 2.55 6.55 -9.14
C LEU A 56 1.62 7.74 -8.93
N LEU A 57 0.63 7.57 -8.05
CA LEU A 57 -0.16 8.72 -7.59
C LEU A 57 0.81 9.77 -7.08
N SER A 58 0.72 10.97 -7.63
CA SER A 58 1.56 12.09 -7.20
C SER A 58 1.34 12.27 -5.71
N SER A 59 2.42 12.16 -4.92
CA SER A 59 2.37 12.41 -3.49
C SER A 59 1.76 13.80 -3.30
N GLU A 60 0.62 13.87 -2.62
CA GLU A 60 0.01 15.15 -2.29
C GLU A 60 1.06 15.93 -1.49
N LYS A 61 1.57 17.03 -2.07
CA LYS A 61 2.32 17.98 -1.27
C LYS A 61 1.31 18.46 -0.23
N TYR A 62 1.55 18.12 1.03
CA TYR A 62 0.90 18.82 2.13
C TYR A 62 1.32 20.29 1.98
N GLU A 63 0.51 21.08 1.26
CA GLU A 63 0.50 22.53 1.38
C GLU A 63 0.10 22.76 2.83
N GLY A 64 1.13 22.93 3.67
CA GLY A 64 0.96 23.19 5.08
C GLY A 64 -0.01 24.34 5.21
N ARG A 65 -1.09 24.12 5.95
CA ARG A 65 -1.78 25.25 6.59
C ARG A 65 -0.69 26.05 7.29
N GLU A 66 -0.57 27.30 6.88
CA GLU A 66 0.30 28.28 7.48
C GLU A 66 0.06 28.29 9.00
N THR A 67 0.92 27.60 9.73
CA THR A 67 1.10 27.86 11.16
C THR A 67 2.34 28.72 11.25
N THR A 68 2.11 30.01 11.46
CA THR A 68 3.10 30.89 12.07
C THR A 68 3.63 30.18 13.32
N ASP A 69 4.87 29.69 13.25
CA ASP A 69 5.93 30.00 14.19
C ASP A 69 7.18 29.19 13.82
N GLY A 70 8.30 29.91 13.73
CA GLY A 70 9.52 29.44 13.10
C GLY A 70 10.24 28.33 13.86
N HIS A 71 10.81 27.40 13.12
CA HIS A 71 12.23 27.01 13.22
C HIS A 71 12.51 25.99 12.10
N GLY A 72 13.34 26.37 11.13
CA GLY A 72 13.63 25.58 9.94
C GLY A 72 14.30 24.23 10.26
N MET A 73 13.90 23.19 9.52
CA MET A 73 14.62 21.92 9.48
C MET A 73 15.04 21.62 8.04
N LYS A 74 16.36 21.71 7.85
CA LYS A 74 17.13 21.31 6.67
C LYS A 74 16.92 19.84 6.32
N SER A 75 16.76 19.57 5.03
CA SER A 75 16.69 18.26 4.39
C SER A 75 18.03 17.51 4.46
N TRP A 76 17.95 16.20 4.68
CA TRP A 76 18.91 15.22 4.18
C TRP A 76 18.25 14.43 3.06
#